data_AF-A0A895A8C6-F1
#
_entry.id   AF-A0A895A8C6-F1
#
_cell.length_a   1.000
_cell.length_b   1.000
_cell.length_c   1.000
_cell.angle_alpha   90.00
_cell.angle_beta   90.00
_cell.angle_gamma   90.00
#
_symmetry.space_group_name_H-M   'P 1'
#
loop_
_entity.id
_entity.type
_entity.pdbx_description
1 polymer ?
#
loop_
_entity_poly.entity_id
_entity_poly.type
_entity_poly.pdbx_seq_one_letter_code
_entity_poly.pdbx_strand_id
1 'polypeptide(L)'
;MVVSESLAVHLLESSGGFERVQDDATDTGGTDVDSASERPSSDDESGGGAEWVDWNADDWLDQDYQQRQADVLAGTVDDHLEAIASAETSQTVIDAVESRQADLEG
;
A
#
# COMPACT_ATOMS: atom_id res chain seq x y z
N MET A 1 40.06 -11.74 11.02
CA MET A 1 39.44 -12.60 12.03
C MET A 1 38.31 -13.32 11.33
N VAL A 2 38.48 -14.61 11.06
CA VAL A 2 37.47 -15.45 10.38
C VAL A 2 36.50 -15.97 11.44
N VAL A 3 35.21 -15.63 11.32
CA VAL A 3 34.15 -16.19 12.15
C VAL A 3 33.52 -17.33 11.38
N SER A 4 33.89 -18.55 11.75
CA SER A 4 33.20 -19.77 11.34
C SER A 4 32.21 -20.12 12.45
N GLU A 5 30.91 -19.99 12.18
CA GLU A 5 29.88 -20.66 12.96
C GLU A 5 28.99 -21.49 12.05
N SER A 6 28.98 -22.77 12.37
CA SER A 6 28.28 -23.85 11.71
C SER A 6 26.94 -24.02 12.42
N LEU A 7 25.83 -23.66 11.77
CA LEU A 7 24.49 -24.14 12.17
C LEU A 7 23.99 -25.10 11.10
N ALA A 8 24.21 -26.37 11.41
CA ALA A 8 23.59 -27.50 10.75
C ALA A 8 22.11 -27.64 11.19
N VAL A 9 21.39 -28.51 10.47
CA VAL A 9 20.07 -29.09 10.74
C VAL A 9 18.89 -28.31 10.10
N HIS A 10 18.42 -28.72 8.91
CA HIS A 10 17.50 -29.83 8.56
C HIS A 10 16.02 -29.41 8.59
N LEU A 11 15.33 -29.81 7.52
CA LEU A 11 13.92 -30.24 7.54
C LEU A 11 12.84 -29.15 7.47
N LEU A 12 12.39 -28.83 6.25
CA LEU A 12 11.00 -29.18 5.88
C LEU A 12 10.82 -29.18 4.36
N GLU A 13 11.16 -30.32 3.76
CA GLU A 13 10.47 -30.82 2.56
C GLU A 13 9.01 -31.08 2.99
N SER A 14 8.15 -30.07 2.92
CA SER A 14 6.70 -30.25 3.13
C SER A 14 6.02 -30.42 1.79
N SER A 15 6.04 -31.65 1.32
CA SER A 15 5.06 -32.22 0.39
C SER A 15 3.63 -31.86 0.82
N GLY A 16 2.89 -31.18 -0.05
CA GLY A 16 1.48 -30.87 0.15
C GLY A 16 0.76 -30.81 -1.19
N GLY A 17 0.48 -31.98 -1.77
CA GLY A 17 -0.42 -32.09 -2.91
C GLY A 17 -1.84 -31.78 -2.48
N PHE A 18 -2.41 -30.68 -2.96
CA PHE A 18 -3.82 -30.38 -2.81
C PHE A 18 -4.54 -30.94 -4.04
N GLU A 19 -4.93 -32.21 -3.95
CA GLU A 19 -5.94 -32.78 -4.83
C GLU A 19 -7.27 -32.13 -4.46
N ARG A 20 -7.73 -31.15 -5.25
CA ARG A 20 -9.06 -30.56 -5.03
C ARG A 20 -10.10 -31.45 -5.71
N VAL A 21 -10.90 -32.05 -4.83
CA VAL A 21 -12.06 -32.91 -5.05
C VAL A 21 -13.03 -32.33 -6.10
N GLN A 22 -13.52 -33.21 -6.97
CA GLN A 22 -14.73 -32.99 -7.77
C GLN A 22 -15.95 -33.30 -6.89
N ASP A 23 -16.75 -32.29 -6.59
CA ASP A 23 -18.16 -32.40 -6.17
C ASP A 23 -18.92 -31.48 -7.13
N ASP A 24 -19.54 -32.02 -8.18
CA ASP A 24 -20.90 -32.58 -8.22
C ASP A 24 -21.99 -31.58 -7.83
N ALA A 25 -22.64 -31.09 -8.88
CA ALA A 25 -24.00 -30.60 -9.00
C ALA A 25 -24.73 -30.08 -7.75
N THR A 26 -24.99 -28.77 -7.75
CA THR A 26 -26.32 -28.26 -7.38
C THR A 26 -26.79 -27.20 -8.38
N ASP A 27 -27.58 -27.69 -9.34
CA ASP A 27 -28.69 -26.94 -9.93
C ASP A 27 -29.64 -26.53 -8.80
N THR A 28 -29.63 -25.25 -8.43
CA THR A 28 -30.75 -24.62 -7.73
C THR A 28 -30.98 -23.27 -8.37
N GLY A 29 -31.89 -23.26 -9.34
CA GLY A 29 -32.41 -22.04 -9.90
C GLY A 29 -33.10 -21.16 -8.86
N GLY A 30 -33.19 -19.88 -9.22
CA GLY A 30 -34.21 -18.97 -8.73
C GLY A 30 -33.86 -18.22 -7.45
N THR A 31 -33.38 -16.99 -7.61
CA THR A 31 -34.13 -15.82 -7.10
C THR A 31 -33.61 -14.56 -7.80
N ASP A 32 -34.45 -13.96 -8.64
CA ASP A 32 -34.29 -12.57 -9.06
C ASP A 32 -34.60 -11.70 -7.83
N VAL A 33 -33.58 -11.47 -7.01
CA VAL A 33 -33.61 -10.41 -5.99
C VAL A 33 -33.23 -9.10 -6.65
N ASP A 34 -34.23 -8.47 -7.27
CA ASP A 34 -34.24 -7.04 -7.55
C ASP A 34 -34.29 -6.31 -6.20
N SER A 35 -33.13 -6.09 -5.58
CA SER A 35 -32.95 -5.22 -4.42
C SER A 35 -31.46 -5.02 -4.12
N ALA A 36 -30.88 -3.98 -4.67
CA ALA A 36 -29.75 -3.29 -4.06
C ALA A 36 -29.76 -1.86 -4.59
N SER A 37 -30.46 -1.00 -3.87
CA SER A 37 -29.80 -0.01 -3.02
C SER A 37 -28.98 0.96 -3.86
N GLU A 38 -29.61 2.11 -4.11
CA GLU A 38 -28.98 3.36 -4.48
C GLU A 38 -27.71 3.49 -3.65
N ARG A 39 -26.57 3.22 -4.27
CA ARG A 39 -25.27 3.49 -3.67
C ARG A 39 -25.24 5.01 -3.53
N PRO A 40 -25.14 5.59 -2.32
CA PRO A 40 -24.71 6.96 -2.27
C PRO A 40 -23.32 6.92 -2.89
N SER A 41 -23.16 7.58 -4.04
CA SER A 41 -21.86 8.10 -4.42
C SER A 41 -21.44 8.93 -3.21
N SER A 42 -20.61 8.33 -2.36
CA SER A 42 -19.73 9.10 -1.52
C SER A 42 -18.75 9.70 -2.53
N ASP A 43 -19.22 10.76 -3.18
CA ASP A 43 -18.40 11.89 -3.55
C ASP A 43 -17.88 12.40 -2.20
N ASP A 44 -16.91 11.63 -1.69
CA ASP A 44 -15.97 12.08 -0.70
C ASP A 44 -15.29 13.22 -1.42
N GLU A 45 -15.87 14.42 -1.24
CA GLU A 45 -15.17 15.70 -1.32
C GLU A 45 -14.03 15.58 -0.31
N SER A 46 -13.05 14.75 -0.67
CA SER A 46 -11.80 14.60 -0.02
C SER A 46 -11.24 16.00 -0.13
N GLY A 47 -11.29 16.72 0.98
CA GLY A 47 -10.61 17.99 1.17
C GLY A 47 -9.09 17.80 1.10
N GLY A 48 -8.58 16.98 0.18
CA GLY A 48 -7.17 16.76 -0.16
C GLY A 48 -6.62 17.92 -1.00
N GLY A 49 -6.99 19.13 -0.60
CA GLY A 49 -6.54 20.38 -1.17
C GLY A 49 -6.05 21.34 -0.09
N ALA A 50 -5.67 20.82 1.10
CA ALA A 50 -4.59 21.48 1.82
C ALA A 50 -3.33 21.20 0.99
N GLU A 51 -3.16 22.00 -0.07
CA GLU A 51 -1.85 22.29 -0.64
C GLU A 51 -0.86 22.30 0.53
N TRP A 52 0.17 21.45 0.50
CA TRP A 52 1.16 21.30 1.58
C TRP A 52 2.04 22.55 1.71
N VAL A 53 1.48 23.74 1.55
CA VAL A 53 2.09 25.07 1.67
C VAL A 53 2.65 25.29 3.07
N ASP A 54 1.95 24.79 4.09
CA ASP A 54 2.40 24.80 5.49
C ASP A 54 2.89 23.41 5.93
N TRP A 55 3.62 22.71 5.05
CA TRP A 55 4.12 21.36 5.35
C TRP A 55 4.88 21.30 6.69
N ASN A 56 4.58 20.29 7.49
CA ASN A 56 5.31 19.96 8.71
C ASN A 56 5.43 18.44 8.87
N ALA A 57 6.58 18.00 9.38
CA ALA A 57 6.86 16.58 9.59
C ALA A 57 5.88 15.90 10.56
N ASP A 58 5.37 16.61 11.58
CA ASP A 58 4.43 16.03 12.56
C ASP A 58 3.08 15.72 11.90
N ASP A 59 2.52 16.70 11.18
CA ASP A 59 1.27 16.55 10.44
C ASP A 59 1.39 15.52 9.31
N TRP A 60 2.53 15.52 8.62
CA TRP A 60 2.86 14.51 7.61
C TRP A 60 2.85 13.09 8.20
N LEU A 61 3.54 12.87 9.32
CA LEU A 61 3.66 11.55 9.94
C LEU A 61 2.37 11.10 10.65
N ASP A 62 1.48 12.03 11.00
CA ASP A 62 0.14 11.74 11.51
C ASP A 62 -0.76 11.09 10.44
N GLN A 63 -0.50 11.37 9.16
CA GLN A 63 -1.22 10.74 8.04
C GLN A 63 -0.88 9.25 7.89
N ASP A 64 -1.84 8.51 7.35
CA ASP A 64 -1.62 7.11 6.99
C ASP A 64 -0.53 6.98 5.91
N TYR A 65 0.29 5.94 5.99
CA TYR A 65 1.39 5.75 5.03
C TYR A 65 0.87 5.57 3.59
N GLN A 66 -0.35 5.04 3.43
CA GLN A 66 -0.98 4.92 2.11
C GLN A 66 -1.34 6.28 1.52
N GLN A 67 -1.84 7.20 2.37
CA GLN A 67 -2.19 8.57 1.96
C GLN A 67 -0.91 9.33 1.59
N ARG A 68 0.11 9.28 2.44
CA ARG A 68 1.43 9.87 2.17
C ARG A 68 2.04 9.39 0.86
N GLN A 69 1.99 8.09 0.60
CA GLN A 69 2.45 7.54 -0.67
C GLN A 69 1.66 8.12 -1.84
N ALA A 70 0.34 8.22 -1.73
CA ALA A 70 -0.50 8.79 -2.76
C ALA A 70 -0.17 10.27 -3.02
N ASP A 71 0.07 11.07 -1.97
CA ASP A 71 0.46 12.48 -2.07
C ASP A 71 1.80 12.67 -2.79
N VAL A 72 2.79 11.82 -2.49
CA VAL A 72 4.08 11.81 -3.19
C VAL A 72 3.91 11.46 -4.67
N LEU A 73 3.12 10.43 -4.97
CA LEU A 73 2.87 10.00 -6.35
C LEU A 73 2.03 11.01 -7.14
N ALA A 74 1.14 11.74 -6.47
CA ALA A 74 0.34 12.82 -7.06
C ALA A 74 1.16 14.09 -7.31
N GLY A 75 2.34 14.21 -6.71
CA GLY A 75 3.20 15.39 -6.81
C GLY A 75 2.74 16.57 -5.94
N THR A 76 1.81 16.36 -5.01
CA THR A 76 1.28 17.40 -4.13
C THR A 76 2.34 17.94 -3.15
N VAL A 77 3.40 17.16 -2.93
CA VAL A 77 4.50 17.44 -2.00
C VAL A 77 5.86 17.56 -2.70
N ASP A 78 5.88 17.80 -4.01
CA ASP A 78 7.12 17.84 -4.79
C ASP A 78 8.17 18.83 -4.21
N ASP A 79 7.73 20.00 -3.74
CA ASP A 79 8.57 21.00 -3.08
C ASP A 79 9.14 20.55 -1.71
N HIS A 80 8.59 19.51 -1.11
CA HIS A 80 8.94 19.02 0.23
C HIS A 80 9.52 17.60 0.25
N LEU A 81 9.80 17.00 -0.91
CA LEU A 81 10.31 15.63 -1.02
C LEU A 81 11.59 15.37 -0.21
N GLU A 82 12.53 16.32 -0.19
CA GLU A 82 13.76 16.19 0.60
C GLU A 82 13.48 16.17 2.11
N ALA A 83 12.57 17.02 2.56
CA ALA A 83 12.18 17.08 3.98
C ALA A 83 11.39 15.83 4.39
N ILE A 84 10.53 15.32 3.50
CA ILE A 84 9.82 14.06 3.68
C ILE A 84 10.80 12.90 3.75
N ALA A 85 11.75 12.78 2.81
CA ALA A 85 12.76 11.70 2.83
C ALA A 85 13.55 11.67 4.15
N SER A 86 13.81 12.84 4.76
CA SER A 86 14.52 12.92 6.04
C SER A 86 13.65 12.59 7.26
N ALA A 87 12.35 12.88 7.21
CA ALA A 87 11.43 12.66 8.33
C ALA A 87 10.75 11.27 8.28
N GLU A 88 10.65 10.70 7.09
CA GLU A 88 9.91 9.48 6.83
C GLU A 88 10.60 8.26 7.42
N THR A 89 9.80 7.34 7.95
CA THR A 89 10.24 6.08 8.56
C THR A 89 9.71 4.87 7.81
N SER A 90 8.70 5.05 6.97
CA SER A 90 8.10 4.00 6.16
C SER A 90 8.88 3.80 4.87
N GLN A 91 9.47 2.60 4.72
CA GLN A 91 10.24 2.25 3.52
C GLN A 91 9.42 2.38 2.22
N THR A 92 8.11 2.11 2.29
CA THR A 92 7.20 2.24 1.14
C THR A 92 7.08 3.69 0.66
N VAL A 93 7.01 4.63 1.60
CA VAL A 93 6.90 6.06 1.26
C VAL A 93 8.26 6.60 0.83
N ILE A 94 9.35 6.15 1.46
CA ILE A 94 10.72 6.50 1.04
C ILE A 94 10.96 6.09 -0.42
N ASP A 95 10.63 4.85 -0.80
CA ASP A 95 10.78 4.38 -2.19
C ASP A 95 9.97 5.23 -3.18
N ALA A 96 8.74 5.62 -2.80
CA ALA A 96 7.92 6.51 -3.61
C ALA A 96 8.55 7.90 -3.77
N VAL A 97 9.15 8.44 -2.70
CA VAL A 97 9.84 9.75 -2.73
C VAL A 97 11.07 9.68 -3.62
N GLU A 98 11.91 8.65 -3.46
CA GLU A 98 13.11 8.47 -4.29
C GLU A 98 12.74 8.33 -5.78
N SER A 99 11.70 7.56 -6.09
CA SER A 99 11.18 7.42 -7.45
C SER A 99 10.68 8.75 -8.02
N ARG A 100 9.96 9.53 -7.21
CA ARG A 100 9.46 10.86 -7.61
C ARG A 100 10.58 11.86 -7.82
N GLN A 101 11.58 11.90 -6.95
CA GLN A 101 12.76 12.76 -7.12
C GLN A 101 13.50 12.42 -8.41
N ALA A 102 13.71 11.13 -8.69
CA ALA A 102 14.34 10.69 -9.92
C ALA A 102 13.55 11.09 -11.19
N ASP A 103 12.22 11.12 -11.13
CA ASP A 103 11.35 11.59 -12.23
C ASP A 103 11.48 13.11 -12.46
N LEU A 104 11.67 13.90 -11.40
CA LEU A 104 11.84 15.36 -11.48
C LEU A 104 13.24 15.79 -11.93
N GLU A 105 14.27 14.99 -11.62
CA GLU A 105 15.67 15.24 -12.00
C GLU A 105 16.07 14.66 -13.37
N GLY A 106 15.22 13.80 -13.95
CA GLY A 106 15.42 13.13 -15.25
C GLY A 106 15.11 13.98 -16.47
#